data_AF-A0A5J4RBD4-F1
#
_entry.id   AF-A0A5J4RBD4-F1
#
_cell.length_a   1.000
_cell.length_b   1.000
_cell.length_c   1.000
_cell.angle_alpha   90.00
_cell.angle_beta   90.00
_cell.angle_gamma   90.00
#
_symmetry.space_group_name_H-M   'P 1'
#
loop_
_entity.id
_entity.type
_entity.pdbx_description
1 polymer ?
#
loop_
_entity_poly.entity_id
_entity_poly.type
_entity_poly.pdbx_seq_one_letter_code
_entity_poly.pdbx_strand_id
1 'polypeptide(L)' 'METNLLAKEKVLQILNKLPDQFTIQRLEYEYYLINSIERGLKNSQEGSWYSQEQIKELIDEDKI' A
#
# COMPACT_ATOMS: atom_id res chain seq x y z
N MET A 1 3.32 6.64 -15.84
CA MET A 1 2.65 6.75 -14.53
C MET A 1 1.69 5.60 -14.44
N GLU A 2 2.00 4.58 -13.65
CA GLU A 2 1.02 3.55 -13.33
C GLU A 2 -0.20 4.20 -12.69
N THR A 3 -1.38 3.90 -13.23
CA THR A 3 -2.63 4.39 -12.65
C THR A 3 -2.97 3.49 -11.48
N ASN A 4 -2.72 3.95 -10.25
CA ASN A 4 -3.10 3.21 -9.05
C ASN A 4 -4.62 3.12 -8.97
N LEU A 5 -5.17 1.93 -9.21
CA LEU A 5 -6.61 1.69 -9.11
C LEU A 5 -7.01 1.63 -7.63
N LEU A 6 -7.94 2.51 -7.26
CA LEU A 6 -8.47 2.55 -5.90
C LEU A 6 -9.64 1.58 -5.75
N ALA A 7 -9.59 0.73 -4.73
CA ALA A 7 -10.75 -0.07 -4.33
C ALA A 7 -11.78 0.85 -3.64
N LYS A 8 -12.95 1.01 -4.26
CA LYS A 8 -14.03 1.91 -3.78
C LYS A 8 -14.37 1.70 -2.30
N GLU A 9 -14.50 0.44 -1.86
CA GLU A 9 -14.84 0.11 -0.48
C GLU A 9 -13.77 0.57 0.51
N LYS A 10 -12.50 0.42 0.14
CA LYS A 10 -11.36 0.85 0.94
C LYS A 10 -11.27 2.37 1.04
N VAL A 11 -11.55 3.06 -0.06
CA VAL A 11 -11.68 4.53 -0.05
C VAL A 11 -12.79 4.97 0.91
N LEU A 12 -13.97 4.34 0.85
CA LEU A 12 -15.08 4.66 1.77
C LEU A 12 -14.70 4.45 3.24
N GLN A 13 -13.98 3.37 3.56
CA GLN A 13 -13.49 3.12 4.92
C GLN A 13 -12.51 4.19 5.41
N ILE A 14 -11.64 4.69 4.53
CA ILE A 14 -10.71 5.78 4.84
C ILE A 14 -11.48 7.08 5.05
N LEU A 15 -12.41 7.41 4.15
CA LEU A 15 -13.22 8.62 4.25
C LEU A 15 -14.00 8.71 5.58
N ASN A 16 -14.53 7.58 6.07
CA ASN A 16 -15.21 7.52 7.36
C ASN A 16 -14.32 7.84 8.57
N LYS A 17 -12.99 7.83 8.41
CA LYS A 17 -12.01 8.11 9.48
C LYS A 17 -11.31 9.46 9.30
N LEU A 18 -11.49 10.10 8.14
CA LEU A 18 -10.91 11.41 7.87
C LEU A 18 -11.83 12.52 8.41
N PRO A 19 -11.26 13.67 8.78
CA PRO A 19 -12.05 14.85 9.11
C PRO A 19 -12.88 15.33 7.90
N ASP A 20 -13.92 16.14 8.12
CA ASP A 20 -14.79 16.67 7.06
C ASP A 20 -14.03 17.43 5.96
N GLN A 21 -12.85 17.97 6.30
CA GLN A 21 -11.93 18.63 5.37
C GLN A 21 -10.56 17.96 5.42
N PHE A 22 -10.10 17.47 4.28
CA PHE A 22 -8.79 16.84 4.13
C PHE A 22 -8.25 17.13 2.72
N THR A 23 -6.95 16.96 2.55
CA THR A 23 -6.30 17.12 1.25
C THR A 23 -6.31 15.81 0.46
N ILE A 24 -6.21 15.90 -0.87
CA ILE A 24 -6.05 14.71 -1.72
C ILE A 24 -4.84 13.89 -1.30
N GLN A 25 -3.73 14.55 -0.96
CA GLN A 25 -2.50 13.89 -0.49
C GLN A 25 -2.73 13.09 0.80
N ARG A 26 -3.63 13.54 1.68
CA ARG A 26 -3.97 12.79 2.89
C ARG A 26 -4.71 11.50 2.55
N LEU A 27 -5.66 11.56 1.62
CA LEU A 27 -6.39 10.37 1.16
C LEU A 27 -5.43 9.37 0.49
N GLU A 28 -4.54 9.85 -0.39
CA GLU A 28 -3.53 9.03 -1.05
C GLU A 28 -2.58 8.36 -0.05
N TYR A 29 -2.10 9.11 0.95
CA TYR A 29 -1.22 8.59 1.99
C TYR A 29 -1.88 7.48 2.82
N GLU A 30 -3.10 7.70 3.31
CA GLU A 30 -3.84 6.69 4.09
C GLU A 30 -4.10 5.43 3.27
N TYR A 31 -4.45 5.59 1.99
CA TYR A 31 -4.66 4.47 1.08
C TYR A 31 -3.37 3.67 0.87
N TYR A 32 -2.25 4.36 0.59
CA TYR A 32 -0.94 3.73 0.45
C TYR A 32 -0.54 2.97 1.72
N LEU A 33 -0.70 3.58 2.89
CA LEU A 33 -0.31 3.00 4.18
C LEU A 33 -1.07 1.70 4.45
N ILE A 34 -2.39 1.70 4.29
CA ILE A 34 -3.20 0.49 4.53
C ILE A 34 -2.82 -0.62 3.54
N ASN A 35 -2.59 -0.31 2.26
CA ASN A 35 -2.10 -1.31 1.30
C ASN A 35 -0.73 -1.86 1.67
N SER A 36 0.18 -1.01 2.13
CA SER A 36 1.53 -1.44 2.55
C SER A 36 1.46 -2.42 3.72
N ILE A 37 0.60 -2.13 4.70
CA ILE A 37 0.36 -3.02 5.85
C ILE A 37 -0.27 -4.34 5.40
N GLU A 38 -1.31 -4.30 4.55
CA GLU A 38 -1.94 -5.53 4.04
C GLU A 38 -0.98 -6.39 3.23
N ARG A 39 -0.14 -5.79 2.39
CA ARG A 39 0.93 -6.51 1.68
C ARG A 39 1.92 -7.13 2.66
N GLY A 40 2.36 -6.38 3.67
CA GLY A 40 3.27 -6.89 4.70
C GLY A 40 2.69 -8.06 5.49
N LEU A 41 1.42 -7.96 5.89
CA LEU A 41 0.70 -9.03 6.59
C LEU A 41 0.57 -10.28 5.70
N LYS A 42 0.19 -10.11 4.43
CA LYS A 42 0.10 -11.21 3.47
C LYS A 42 1.44 -11.91 3.30
N ASN A 43 2.52 -11.15 3.06
CA ASN A 43 3.86 -11.70 2.89
C ASN A 43 4.34 -12.47 4.13
N SER A 44 4.04 -11.96 5.33
CA SER A 44 4.36 -12.64 6.58
C SER A 44 3.55 -13.91 6.79
N GLN A 45 2.29 -13.96 6.36
CA GLN A 45 1.42 -15.14 6.49
C GLN A 45 1.79 -16.23 5.48
N GLU A 46 2.14 -15.83 4.26
CA GLU A 46 2.52 -16.74 3.17
C GLU A 46 3.96 -17.26 3.30
N GLY A 47 4.71 -16.81 4.32
CA GLY A 47 6.10 -17.21 4.51
C GLY A 47 7.04 -16.71 3.41
N SER A 48 6.63 -15.65 2.70
CA SER A 48 7.46 -14.95 1.72
C SER A 48 8.41 -14.01 2.44
N TRP A 49 9.49 -14.58 2.98
CA TRP A 49 10.65 -13.84 3.45
C TRP A 49 11.61 -13.69 2.27
N TYR A 50 11.89 -12.45 1.88
CA TYR A 50 12.98 -12.19 0.94
C TYR A 50 14.27 -12.07 1.74
N SER A 51 15.33 -12.77 1.32
CA SER A 51 16.68 -12.49 1.79
C SER A 51 17.08 -11.08 1.34
N GLN A 52 18.13 -10.51 1.96
CA GLN A 52 18.60 -9.20 1.56
C GLN A 52 19.04 -9.14 0.10
N GLU A 53 19.63 -10.22 -0.46
CA GLU A 53 19.93 -10.30 -1.88
C GLU A 53 18.66 -10.24 -2.75
N GLN A 54 17.60 -10.96 -2.38
CA GLN A 54 16.35 -10.99 -3.14
C GLN A 54 15.61 -9.66 -3.11
N ILE A 55 15.64 -8.93 -1.99
CA ILE A 55 15.10 -7.57 -1.91
C ILE A 55 15.86 -6.64 -2.87
N LYS A 56 17.19 -6.78 -2.96
CA LYS A 56 18.02 -5.92 -3.79
C LYS A 56 17.69 -6.07 -5.26
N GLU A 57 17.53 -7.31 -5.73
CA GLU A 57 17.11 -7.60 -7.11
C GLU A 57 15.70 -7.06 -7.41
N LEU A 58 14.75 -7.18 -6.48
CA LEU A 58 13.39 -6.66 -6.68
C LEU A 58 13.33 -5.12 -6.73
N ILE A 59 14.17 -4.44 -5.93
CA ILE A 59 14.33 -2.97 -5.97
C ILE A 59 14.99 -2.54 -7.27
N ASP A 60 16.06 -3.22 -7.69
CA ASP A 60 16.79 -2.90 -8.93
C ASP A 60 15.94 -3.14 -10.19
N GLU A 61 14.96 -4.05 -10.12
CA GLU A 61 14.03 -4.37 -11.21
C GLU A 61 12.71 -3.56 -11.19
N ASP A 62 12.54 -2.60 -10.27
CA ASP A 62 11.29 -1.83 -10.07
C ASP A 62 10.04 -2.75 -9.91
N LYS A 63 10.20 -3.93 -9.29
CA LYS A 63 9.12 -4.93 -9.12
C LYS A 63 8.39 -4.83 -7.78
N ILE A 64 8.57 -3.74 -7.03
CA ILE A 64 7.98 -3.51 -5.69
C ILE A 64 7.10 -2.26 -5.69
#